data_AF-A0A0M2UV48-F1
#
_entry.id   AF-A0A0M2UV48-F1
#
_cell.length_a   1.000
_cell.length_b   1.000
_cell.length_c   1.000
_cell.angle_alpha   90.00
_cell.angle_beta   90.00
_cell.angle_gamma   90.00
#
_symmetry.space_group_name_H-M   'P 1'
#
loop_
_entity.id
_entity.type
_entity.pdbx_description
1 polymer ?
#
loop_
_entity_poly.entity_id
_entity_poly.type
_entity_poly.pdbx_seq_one_letter_code
_entity_poly.pdbx_strand_id
1 'polypeptide(L)'
;MSDNGSLFTFYALTPLHAGAGDSAGAIDLTVQREKHTEYPVVFSSAMKGSLRCFFEWDGPSETDINAIFGTEGNDQRDSASGKVVFTDAKILLFPVRSSEGVFKWITCPFVIERLKRDLQFIGISRNEAAADNIAFRSPAYASRVILEDFPVAVADGSASSSALFAFLKSLTVPHFFPEDIFRQRLIIVADDIFKTLVTTATQVIARNVLDNDTKKSKNLWYEEVVPADAVFYTIMKPAYRGSDDVMLKLCAKIAGRILQIGGNETIGYGFVKMSHNIAQTPNPVGPEKIKSFD
;
A
#
# COMPACT_ATOMS: atom_id res chain seq x y z
N MET A 1 11.59 -12.40 20.33
CA MET A 1 10.53 -12.18 19.33
C MET A 1 10.74 -13.19 18.20
N SER A 2 9.71 -13.53 17.43
CA SER A 2 9.89 -14.38 16.23
C SER A 2 10.59 -13.55 15.16
N ASP A 3 11.64 -14.08 14.54
CA ASP A 3 12.30 -13.41 13.42
C ASP A 3 11.44 -13.45 12.16
N ASN A 4 10.51 -14.41 12.09
CA ASN A 4 9.62 -14.62 10.94
C ASN A 4 8.48 -13.59 10.94
N GLY A 5 8.22 -13.03 9.76
CA GLY A 5 7.11 -12.12 9.51
C GLY A 5 6.52 -12.32 8.13
N SER A 6 5.36 -11.73 7.89
CA SER A 6 4.69 -11.70 6.60
C SER A 6 4.72 -10.30 6.02
N LEU A 7 5.07 -10.21 4.74
CA LEU A 7 4.91 -8.98 3.96
C LEU A 7 3.62 -9.08 3.16
N PHE A 8 2.80 -8.04 3.25
CA PHE A 8 1.69 -7.81 2.36
C PHE A 8 1.88 -6.49 1.62
N THR A 9 1.53 -6.49 0.34
CA THR A 9 1.27 -5.27 -0.41
C THR A 9 -0.23 -5.10 -0.58
N PHE A 10 -0.70 -3.88 -0.78
CA PHE A 10 -2.06 -3.63 -1.22
C PHE A 10 -2.12 -2.56 -2.28
N TYR A 11 -3.08 -2.72 -3.19
CA TYR A 11 -3.37 -1.82 -4.29
C TYR A 11 -4.67 -1.07 -4.01
N ALA A 12 -4.63 0.25 -4.02
CA ALA A 12 -5.82 1.09 -3.87
C ALA A 12 -6.69 0.98 -5.14
N LEU A 13 -7.86 0.35 -5.03
CA LEU A 13 -8.85 0.28 -6.13
C LEU A 13 -9.63 1.59 -6.26
N THR A 14 -9.82 2.29 -5.15
CA THR A 14 -10.46 3.61 -5.08
C THR A 14 -9.58 4.59 -4.31
N PRO A 15 -9.84 5.91 -4.37
CA PRO A 15 -9.08 6.88 -3.60
C PRO A 15 -9.07 6.53 -2.11
N LEU A 16 -7.91 6.67 -1.48
CA LEU A 16 -7.67 6.24 -0.11
C LEU A 16 -7.52 7.46 0.80
N HIS A 17 -8.43 7.59 1.77
CA HIS A 17 -8.35 8.61 2.82
C HIS A 17 -8.02 7.95 4.18
N ALA A 18 -6.73 7.74 4.46
CA ALA A 18 -6.28 7.43 5.82
C ALA A 18 -6.09 8.75 6.58
N GLY A 19 -7.11 9.22 7.30
CA GLY A 19 -7.12 10.57 7.87
C GLY A 19 -6.12 10.77 9.03
N ALA A 20 -5.40 11.89 9.02
CA ALA A 20 -4.48 12.30 10.10
C ALA A 20 -5.16 13.12 11.21
N GLY A 21 -6.48 13.37 11.07
CA GLY A 21 -7.22 14.35 11.86
C GLY A 21 -7.26 15.72 11.18
N ASP A 22 -7.94 16.67 11.84
CA ASP A 22 -8.06 18.04 11.35
C ASP A 22 -6.69 18.74 11.35
N SER A 23 -6.40 19.45 10.27
CA SER A 23 -5.19 20.23 10.12
C SER A 23 -5.50 21.73 10.22
N ALA A 24 -4.58 22.50 10.80
CA ALA A 24 -4.66 23.97 10.79
C ALA A 24 -4.16 24.60 9.46
N GLY A 25 -3.95 23.77 8.42
CA GLY A 25 -3.44 24.17 7.12
C GLY A 25 -4.54 24.59 6.14
N ALA A 26 -4.16 24.74 4.87
CA ALA A 26 -5.10 25.07 3.80
C ALA A 26 -6.05 23.91 3.42
N ILE A 27 -5.75 22.69 3.90
CA ILE A 27 -6.57 21.49 3.72
C ILE A 27 -7.08 21.08 5.09
N ASP A 28 -8.39 21.02 5.27
CA ASP A 28 -9.00 20.69 6.56
C ASP A 28 -8.71 19.23 6.97
N LEU A 29 -8.93 18.30 6.04
CA LEU A 29 -8.76 16.86 6.28
C LEU A 29 -7.60 16.30 5.45
N THR A 30 -6.45 16.12 6.09
CA THR A 30 -5.23 15.61 5.43
C THR A 30 -5.09 14.09 5.56
N VAL A 31 -4.37 13.48 4.62
CA VAL A 31 -3.98 12.07 4.75
C VAL A 31 -2.80 11.93 5.72
N GLN A 32 -2.68 10.76 6.31
CA GLN A 32 -1.56 10.37 7.16
C GLN A 32 -0.25 10.39 6.37
N ARG A 33 0.76 11.07 6.95
CA ARG A 33 2.10 11.20 6.39
C ARG A 33 3.16 10.92 7.44
N GLU A 34 4.25 10.27 7.03
CA GLU A 34 5.44 10.12 7.85
C GLU A 34 6.07 11.49 8.11
N LYS A 35 6.34 11.85 9.38
CA LYS A 35 6.81 13.21 9.71
C LYS A 35 8.15 13.59 9.07
N HIS A 36 9.03 12.63 8.84
CA HIS A 36 10.41 12.88 8.39
C HIS A 36 10.59 12.86 6.87
N THR A 37 9.71 12.16 6.14
CA THR A 37 9.72 12.08 4.66
C THR A 37 8.56 12.81 4.01
N GLU A 38 7.48 13.03 4.75
CA GLU A 38 6.17 13.48 4.27
C GLU A 38 5.48 12.49 3.33
N TYR A 39 5.94 11.24 3.26
CA TYR A 39 5.35 10.23 2.40
C TYR A 39 3.99 9.77 2.95
N PRO A 40 2.99 9.53 2.08
CA PRO A 40 1.74 8.92 2.50
C PRO A 40 1.99 7.59 3.22
N VAL A 41 1.29 7.40 4.33
CA VAL A 41 1.39 6.21 5.18
C VAL A 41 0.01 5.88 5.70
N VAL A 42 -0.29 4.61 5.94
CA VAL A 42 -1.43 4.22 6.78
C VAL A 42 -0.86 3.70 8.09
N PHE A 43 -1.12 4.39 9.19
CA PHE A 43 -0.61 3.98 10.48
C PHE A 43 -1.14 2.59 10.86
N SER A 44 -0.28 1.85 11.55
CA SER A 44 -0.54 0.51 12.07
C SER A 44 -1.85 0.40 12.85
N SER A 45 -2.24 1.44 13.59
CA SER A 45 -3.53 1.50 14.29
C SER A 45 -4.72 1.51 13.33
N ALA A 46 -4.66 2.32 12.26
CA ALA A 46 -5.69 2.36 11.22
C ALA A 46 -5.74 1.03 10.45
N MET A 47 -4.58 0.47 10.08
CA MET A 47 -4.49 -0.87 9.47
C MET A 47 -5.12 -1.95 10.36
N LYS A 48 -4.74 -1.97 11.64
CA LYS A 48 -5.24 -2.94 12.62
C LYS A 48 -6.76 -2.81 12.81
N GLY A 49 -7.27 -1.58 12.93
CA GLY A 49 -8.70 -1.30 13.08
C GLY A 49 -9.51 -1.73 11.86
N SER A 50 -9.07 -1.37 10.66
CA SER A 50 -9.72 -1.79 9.41
C SER A 50 -9.74 -3.31 9.25
N LEU A 51 -8.62 -3.99 9.57
CA LEU A 51 -8.57 -5.45 9.54
C LEU A 51 -9.47 -6.08 10.60
N ARG A 52 -9.53 -5.52 11.81
CA ARG A 52 -10.44 -6.00 12.85
C ARG A 52 -11.90 -5.92 12.39
N CYS A 53 -12.31 -4.77 11.84
CA CYS A 53 -13.67 -4.56 11.32
C CYS A 53 -14.00 -5.54 10.18
N PHE A 54 -13.07 -5.74 9.24
CA PHE A 54 -13.23 -6.74 8.18
C PHE A 54 -13.44 -8.15 8.75
N PHE A 55 -12.68 -8.52 9.77
CA PHE A 55 -12.87 -9.81 10.43
C PHE A 55 -14.25 -9.86 11.09
N GLU A 56 -14.64 -8.87 11.89
CA GLU A 56 -15.96 -8.84 12.52
C GLU A 56 -17.12 -9.00 11.51
N TRP A 57 -16.98 -8.44 10.32
CA TRP A 57 -17.96 -8.57 9.24
C TRP A 57 -17.92 -9.93 8.51
N ASP A 58 -16.74 -10.49 8.21
CA ASP A 58 -16.57 -11.72 7.42
C ASP A 58 -16.73 -13.02 8.25
N GLY A 59 -17.30 -12.94 9.46
CA GLY A 59 -17.80 -14.05 10.29
C GLY A 59 -16.82 -15.07 10.92
N PRO A 60 -15.55 -14.78 11.24
CA PRO A 60 -14.71 -15.62 12.09
C PRO A 60 -15.20 -15.64 13.54
N SER A 61 -14.72 -16.62 14.32
CA SER A 61 -15.06 -16.70 15.74
C SER A 61 -14.52 -15.48 16.49
N GLU A 62 -15.30 -14.96 17.45
CA GLU A 62 -14.87 -13.87 18.33
C GLU A 62 -13.55 -14.20 19.05
N THR A 63 -13.33 -15.49 19.33
CA THR A 63 -12.07 -16.02 19.89
C THR A 63 -10.87 -15.72 18.97
N ASP A 64 -11.00 -15.92 17.66
CA ASP A 64 -9.92 -15.64 16.71
C ASP A 64 -9.69 -14.14 16.54
N ILE A 65 -10.75 -13.33 16.51
CA ILE A 65 -10.66 -11.86 16.44
C ILE A 65 -9.87 -11.35 17.66
N ASN A 66 -10.29 -11.74 18.86
CA ASN A 66 -9.64 -11.32 20.10
C ASN A 66 -8.22 -11.87 20.21
N ALA A 67 -7.94 -13.07 19.70
CA ALA A 67 -6.58 -13.59 19.64
C ALA A 67 -5.67 -12.79 18.71
N ILE A 68 -6.16 -12.36 17.53
CA ILE A 68 -5.38 -11.58 16.56
C ILE A 68 -5.18 -10.14 17.04
N PHE A 69 -6.29 -9.46 17.37
CA PHE A 69 -6.34 -8.02 17.59
C PHE A 69 -6.28 -7.61 19.06
N GLY A 70 -6.59 -8.52 19.98
CA GLY A 70 -6.72 -8.23 21.41
C GLY A 70 -8.16 -7.93 21.82
N THR A 71 -8.43 -7.97 23.13
CA THR A 71 -9.74 -7.64 23.69
C THR A 71 -9.81 -6.18 24.10
N GLU A 72 -10.98 -5.58 23.90
CA GLU A 72 -11.31 -4.26 24.45
C GLU A 72 -12.12 -4.49 25.73
N GLY A 73 -11.47 -4.33 26.87
CA GLY A 73 -12.11 -4.41 28.19
C GLY A 73 -12.35 -3.00 28.76
N ASN A 74 -13.45 -2.83 29.49
CA ASN A 74 -13.71 -1.58 30.23
C ASN A 74 -12.74 -1.38 31.41
N ASP A 75 -12.11 -2.46 31.89
CA ASP A 75 -11.06 -2.46 32.92
C ASP A 75 -9.75 -3.06 32.38
N GLN A 76 -8.60 -2.56 32.84
CA GLN A 76 -7.26 -3.07 32.46
C GLN A 76 -7.05 -4.57 32.74
N ARG A 77 -7.89 -5.19 33.57
CA ARG A 77 -7.82 -6.62 33.90
C ARG A 77 -8.46 -7.52 32.84
N ASP A 78 -9.37 -6.97 32.03
CA ASP A 78 -10.09 -7.69 30.97
C ASP A 78 -9.50 -7.40 29.57
N SER A 79 -8.55 -6.46 29.48
CA SER A 79 -7.81 -6.15 28.26
C SER A 79 -6.63 -7.11 28.08
N ALA A 80 -6.61 -7.83 26.96
CA ALA A 80 -5.54 -8.72 26.56
C ALA A 80 -4.91 -8.24 25.24
N SER A 81 -3.59 -8.25 25.18
CA SER A 81 -2.86 -7.87 23.96
C SER A 81 -3.07 -8.89 22.85
N GLY A 82 -3.26 -8.41 21.63
CA GLY A 82 -3.32 -9.24 20.44
C GLY A 82 -2.00 -10.00 20.20
N LYS A 83 -2.11 -11.15 19.54
CA LYS A 83 -0.97 -12.02 19.24
C LYS A 83 -0.26 -11.67 17.94
N VAL A 84 -0.72 -10.65 17.21
CA VAL A 84 -0.10 -10.14 15.98
C VAL A 84 0.36 -8.69 16.16
N VAL A 85 1.56 -8.40 15.71
CA VAL A 85 2.12 -7.05 15.57
C VAL A 85 1.87 -6.55 14.16
N PHE A 86 1.30 -5.36 14.06
CA PHE A 86 1.05 -4.66 12.80
C PHE A 86 2.04 -3.49 12.68
N THR A 87 2.62 -3.31 11.50
CA THR A 87 3.46 -2.15 11.20
C THR A 87 2.72 -1.19 10.27
N ASP A 88 3.17 0.05 10.22
CA ASP A 88 2.60 1.05 9.33
C ASP A 88 2.69 0.58 7.86
N ALA A 89 1.63 0.84 7.09
CA ALA A 89 1.66 0.60 5.66
C ALA A 89 2.34 1.77 4.95
N LYS A 90 3.51 1.51 4.40
CA LYS A 90 4.38 2.49 3.74
C LYS A 90 4.13 2.50 2.24
N ILE A 91 4.14 3.67 1.61
CA ILE A 91 4.03 3.77 0.15
C ILE A 91 5.16 3.01 -0.54
N LEU A 92 4.82 2.25 -1.59
CA LEU A 92 5.74 1.53 -2.48
C LEU A 92 5.76 2.14 -3.88
N LEU A 93 4.58 2.25 -4.49
CA LEU A 93 4.38 2.83 -5.82
C LEU A 93 3.30 3.90 -5.75
N PHE A 94 3.60 5.08 -6.29
CA PHE A 94 2.65 6.19 -6.35
C PHE A 94 2.27 6.48 -7.81
N PRO A 95 0.99 6.60 -8.15
CA PRO A 95 0.55 6.87 -9.53
C PRO A 95 0.60 8.36 -9.81
N VAL A 96 1.21 8.74 -10.94
CA VAL A 96 1.36 10.14 -11.35
C VAL A 96 0.96 10.30 -12.81
N ARG A 97 0.20 11.36 -13.11
CA ARG A 97 -0.17 11.70 -14.49
C ARG A 97 1.08 11.85 -15.34
N SER A 98 1.01 11.32 -16.56
CA SER A 98 2.15 11.29 -17.46
C SER A 98 1.75 11.77 -18.85
N SER A 99 2.68 12.46 -19.53
CA SER A 99 2.51 12.85 -20.94
C SER A 99 2.30 11.65 -21.88
N GLU A 100 2.75 10.47 -21.48
CA GLU A 100 2.62 9.22 -22.24
C GLU A 100 2.06 8.10 -21.36
N GLY A 101 1.15 7.27 -21.91
CA GLY A 101 0.64 6.08 -21.21
C GLY A 101 -0.35 6.35 -20.06
N VAL A 102 -1.03 7.50 -20.08
CA VAL A 102 -2.01 7.99 -19.08
C VAL A 102 -1.37 8.34 -17.72
N PHE A 103 -0.73 7.39 -17.08
CA PHE A 103 -0.02 7.58 -15.82
C PHE A 103 1.17 6.64 -15.69
N LYS A 104 2.07 6.95 -14.76
CA LYS A 104 3.21 6.11 -14.39
C LYS A 104 3.16 5.79 -12.90
N TRP A 105 3.52 4.57 -12.54
CA TRP A 105 3.85 4.22 -11.16
C TRP A 105 5.27 4.66 -10.88
N ILE A 106 5.44 5.63 -10.00
CA ILE A 106 6.74 6.09 -9.55
C ILE A 106 7.16 5.41 -8.26
N THR A 107 8.46 5.22 -8.09
CA THR A 107 9.13 4.93 -6.82
C THR A 107 10.52 5.57 -6.82
N CYS A 108 11.29 5.43 -5.75
CA CYS A 108 12.63 6.02 -5.66
C CYS A 108 13.60 5.12 -4.89
N PRO A 109 14.92 5.34 -5.02
CA PRO A 109 15.93 4.57 -4.30
C PRO A 109 15.68 4.47 -2.79
N PHE A 110 15.29 5.56 -2.13
CA PHE A 110 14.98 5.55 -0.69
C PHE A 110 13.86 4.55 -0.33
N VAL A 111 12.76 4.53 -1.08
CA VAL A 111 11.63 3.61 -0.83
C VAL A 111 12.08 2.15 -1.01
N ILE A 112 12.89 1.88 -2.03
CA ILE A 112 13.40 0.54 -2.36
C ILE A 112 14.35 0.04 -1.28
N GLU A 113 15.34 0.85 -0.88
CA GLU A 113 16.29 0.49 0.17
C GLU A 113 15.61 0.35 1.54
N ARG A 114 14.57 1.15 1.81
CA ARG A 114 13.72 0.97 3.00
C ARG A 114 13.00 -0.37 2.98
N LEU A 115 12.39 -0.74 1.85
CA LEU A 115 11.72 -2.03 1.71
C LEU A 115 12.70 -3.20 1.90
N LYS A 116 13.91 -3.13 1.33
CA LYS A 116 14.96 -4.14 1.54
C LYS A 116 15.31 -4.31 3.02
N ARG A 117 15.48 -3.19 3.75
CA ARG A 117 15.73 -3.21 5.19
C ARG A 117 14.57 -3.84 5.96
N ASP A 118 13.35 -3.53 5.57
CA ASP A 118 12.13 -4.06 6.19
C ASP A 118 11.98 -5.57 5.91
N LEU A 119 12.37 -6.05 4.73
CA LEU A 119 12.45 -7.50 4.41
C LEU A 119 13.49 -8.23 5.27
N GLN A 120 14.67 -7.64 5.44
CA GLN A 120 15.70 -8.18 6.35
C GLN A 120 15.19 -8.27 7.79
N PHE A 121 14.42 -7.28 8.25
CA PHE A 121 13.80 -7.27 9.58
C PHE A 121 12.82 -8.45 9.83
N ILE A 122 12.31 -9.07 8.77
CA ILE A 122 11.46 -10.27 8.87
C ILE A 122 12.14 -11.55 8.38
N GLY A 123 13.47 -11.54 8.30
CA GLY A 123 14.26 -12.72 7.93
C GLY A 123 14.18 -13.08 6.45
N ILE A 124 13.61 -12.23 5.60
CA ILE A 124 13.56 -12.45 4.16
C ILE A 124 14.83 -11.89 3.53
N SER A 125 15.79 -12.78 3.28
CA SER A 125 17.02 -12.44 2.56
C SER A 125 16.81 -12.67 1.06
N ARG A 126 16.62 -11.60 0.30
CA ARG A 126 16.66 -11.66 -1.17
C ARG A 126 17.97 -11.03 -1.65
N ASN A 127 18.74 -11.77 -2.44
CA ASN A 127 19.93 -11.24 -3.11
C ASN A 127 19.46 -10.26 -4.19
N GLU A 128 19.49 -8.97 -3.91
CA GLU A 128 18.95 -7.93 -4.80
C GLU A 128 20.03 -6.93 -5.23
N ALA A 129 19.95 -6.49 -6.49
CA ALA A 129 20.83 -5.47 -7.06
C ALA A 129 20.61 -4.10 -6.40
N ALA A 130 21.65 -3.25 -6.40
CA ALA A 130 21.58 -1.90 -5.86
C ALA A 130 20.50 -1.06 -6.58
N ALA A 131 19.78 -0.23 -5.84
CA ALA A 131 18.83 0.71 -6.43
C ALA A 131 19.58 1.90 -7.03
N ASP A 132 19.92 1.83 -8.32
CA ASP A 132 20.43 2.98 -9.07
C ASP A 132 19.26 3.90 -9.49
N ASN A 133 19.52 5.20 -9.70
CA ASN A 133 18.58 6.20 -10.23
C ASN A 133 18.21 5.90 -11.70
N ILE A 134 17.55 4.78 -11.97
CA ILE A 134 17.25 4.33 -13.33
C ILE A 134 15.75 4.31 -13.54
N ALA A 135 15.25 5.34 -14.23
CA ALA A 135 13.94 5.30 -14.86
C ALA A 135 13.87 4.07 -15.77
N PHE A 136 13.00 3.11 -15.45
CA PHE A 136 12.79 1.94 -16.30
C PHE A 136 12.21 2.35 -17.64
N ARG A 137 13.01 2.18 -18.70
CA ARG A 137 12.49 2.26 -20.06
C ARG A 137 11.75 0.97 -20.40
N SER A 138 10.43 1.06 -20.59
CA SER A 138 9.79 0.18 -21.57
C SER A 138 10.21 0.64 -22.97
N PRO A 139 10.53 -0.26 -23.90
CA PRO A 139 11.00 0.07 -25.26
C PRO A 139 10.12 1.05 -26.04
N ALA A 140 8.87 1.27 -25.59
CA ALA A 140 7.84 2.06 -26.27
C ALA A 140 7.84 3.57 -25.97
N TYR A 141 8.70 4.09 -25.09
CA TYR A 141 8.65 5.51 -24.68
C TYR A 141 9.81 6.36 -25.22
N ALA A 142 9.52 7.65 -25.40
CA ALA A 142 10.48 8.67 -25.79
C ALA A 142 11.60 8.81 -24.74
N SER A 143 12.72 9.45 -25.10
CA SER A 143 13.86 9.68 -24.20
C SER A 143 13.55 10.60 -23.01
N ARG A 144 12.35 11.20 -22.99
CA ARG A 144 11.84 12.05 -21.91
C ARG A 144 10.37 11.76 -21.69
N VAL A 145 9.98 11.69 -20.43
CA VAL A 145 8.58 11.61 -19.98
C VAL A 145 8.32 12.80 -19.07
N ILE A 146 7.15 13.43 -19.20
CA ILE A 146 6.74 14.49 -18.28
C ILE A 146 5.79 13.87 -17.26
N LEU A 147 6.14 13.97 -15.98
CA LEU A 147 5.35 13.51 -14.85
C LEU A 147 4.77 14.73 -14.12
N GLU A 148 3.46 14.92 -14.20
CA GLU A 148 2.82 16.22 -13.97
C GLU A 148 3.53 17.33 -14.77
N ASP A 149 4.29 18.19 -14.08
CA ASP A 149 5.04 19.31 -14.65
C ASP A 149 6.56 19.05 -14.63
N PHE A 150 6.99 17.85 -14.22
CA PHE A 150 8.40 17.49 -14.08
C PHE A 150 8.90 16.71 -15.30
N PRO A 151 9.84 17.27 -16.09
CA PRO A 151 10.49 16.52 -17.15
C PRO A 151 11.50 15.52 -16.55
N VAL A 152 11.28 14.24 -16.79
CA VAL A 152 12.17 13.15 -16.35
C VAL A 152 12.86 12.55 -17.57
N ALA A 153 14.20 12.56 -17.54
CA ALA A 153 15.01 11.86 -18.53
C ALA A 153 14.96 10.36 -18.28
N VAL A 154 14.68 9.58 -19.32
CA VAL A 154 14.61 8.12 -19.24
C VAL A 154 15.88 7.54 -19.84
N ALA A 155 16.63 6.77 -19.05
CA ALA A 155 17.83 6.07 -19.49
C ALA A 155 17.50 4.65 -19.97
N ASP A 156 18.30 4.11 -20.88
CA ASP A 156 18.19 2.70 -21.27
C ASP A 156 18.51 1.80 -20.07
N GLY A 157 17.71 0.74 -19.88
CA GLY A 157 17.81 -0.14 -18.71
C GLY A 157 19.11 -0.93 -18.67
N SER A 158 19.73 -1.01 -17.48
CA SER A 158 20.91 -1.83 -17.21
C SER A 158 20.54 -3.24 -16.72
N ALA A 159 21.52 -4.13 -16.53
CA ALA A 159 21.30 -5.42 -15.88
C ALA A 159 20.80 -5.28 -14.42
N SER A 160 21.29 -4.28 -13.69
CA SER A 160 20.82 -3.92 -12.34
C SER A 160 19.33 -3.54 -12.37
N SER A 161 18.91 -2.81 -13.40
CA SER A 161 17.50 -2.51 -13.65
C SER A 161 16.69 -3.80 -13.81
N SER A 162 17.12 -4.75 -14.63
CA SER A 162 16.35 -6.01 -14.82
C SER A 162 16.06 -6.75 -13.49
N ALA A 163 17.03 -6.83 -12.58
CA ALA A 163 16.86 -7.47 -11.28
C ALA A 163 15.88 -6.70 -10.38
N LEU A 164 15.99 -5.36 -10.34
CA LEU A 164 15.08 -4.52 -9.56
C LEU A 164 13.65 -4.54 -10.10
N PHE A 165 13.47 -4.60 -11.42
CA PHE A 165 12.16 -4.82 -12.03
C PHE A 165 11.58 -6.16 -11.60
N ALA A 166 12.37 -7.24 -11.67
CA ALA A 166 11.94 -8.57 -11.25
C ALA A 166 11.55 -8.59 -9.75
N PHE A 167 12.29 -7.86 -8.91
CA PHE A 167 11.96 -7.70 -7.51
C PHE A 167 10.59 -7.02 -7.32
N LEU A 168 10.41 -5.80 -7.83
CA LEU A 168 9.14 -5.07 -7.68
C LEU A 168 7.96 -5.81 -8.33
N LYS A 169 8.19 -6.45 -9.48
CA LYS A 169 7.22 -7.33 -10.14
C LYS A 169 6.74 -8.43 -9.19
N SER A 170 7.65 -9.11 -8.49
CA SER A 170 7.29 -10.21 -7.58
C SER A 170 6.39 -9.78 -6.42
N LEU A 171 6.37 -8.50 -6.07
CA LEU A 171 5.56 -7.94 -4.99
C LEU A 171 4.19 -7.44 -5.45
N THR A 172 3.96 -7.33 -6.76
CA THR A 172 2.84 -6.59 -7.34
C THR A 172 2.10 -7.35 -8.43
N VAL A 173 2.77 -7.68 -9.53
CA VAL A 173 2.16 -8.27 -10.74
C VAL A 173 1.35 -9.54 -10.48
N PRO A 174 1.81 -10.52 -9.66
CA PRO A 174 1.01 -11.69 -9.33
C PRO A 174 -0.32 -11.39 -8.63
N HIS A 175 -0.53 -10.16 -8.17
CA HIS A 175 -1.64 -9.79 -7.31
C HIS A 175 -2.57 -8.74 -7.92
N PHE A 176 -2.03 -7.78 -8.68
CA PHE A 176 -2.77 -6.56 -9.01
C PHE A 176 -2.96 -6.32 -10.50
N PHE A 177 -1.91 -6.45 -11.32
CA PHE A 177 -1.95 -6.03 -12.72
C PHE A 177 -1.01 -6.85 -13.63
N PRO A 178 -1.27 -6.91 -14.95
CA PRO A 178 -0.41 -7.59 -15.92
C PRO A 178 1.04 -7.07 -15.96
N GLU A 179 2.00 -7.96 -16.25
CA GLU A 179 3.42 -7.63 -16.30
C GLU A 179 3.76 -6.58 -17.35
N ASP A 180 3.15 -6.70 -18.52
CA ASP A 180 3.31 -5.83 -19.68
C ASP A 180 2.88 -4.39 -19.36
N ILE A 181 1.76 -4.21 -18.65
CA ILE A 181 1.32 -2.91 -18.15
C ILE A 181 2.32 -2.38 -17.10
N PHE A 182 2.74 -3.23 -16.16
CA PHE A 182 3.68 -2.82 -15.12
C PHE A 182 5.04 -2.36 -15.71
N ARG A 183 5.58 -3.13 -16.65
CA ARG A 183 6.81 -2.81 -17.38
C ARG A 183 6.71 -1.48 -18.12
N GLN A 184 5.54 -1.18 -18.66
CA GLN A 184 5.27 0.07 -19.36
C GLN A 184 5.14 1.28 -18.43
N ARG A 185 4.65 1.08 -17.20
CA ARG A 185 4.26 2.19 -16.33
C ARG A 185 5.21 2.45 -15.16
N LEU A 186 6.07 1.51 -14.80
CA LEU A 186 7.04 1.71 -13.72
C LEU A 186 8.13 2.70 -14.13
N ILE A 187 8.37 3.73 -13.30
CA ILE A 187 9.51 4.64 -13.41
C ILE A 187 10.14 4.80 -12.02
N ILE A 188 11.46 4.71 -11.93
CA ILE A 188 12.18 5.13 -10.72
C ILE A 188 12.68 6.54 -10.95
N VAL A 189 12.34 7.43 -10.04
CA VAL A 189 12.78 8.83 -10.05
C VAL A 189 13.72 9.09 -8.87
N ALA A 190 14.42 10.22 -8.89
CA ALA A 190 15.22 10.66 -7.75
C ALA A 190 14.34 10.89 -6.51
N ASP A 191 14.91 10.70 -5.31
CA ASP A 191 14.19 10.80 -4.04
C ASP A 191 13.45 12.14 -3.86
N ASP A 192 14.06 13.26 -4.24
CA ASP A 192 13.45 14.60 -4.15
C ASP A 192 12.27 14.79 -5.12
N ILE A 193 12.37 14.22 -6.32
CA ILE A 193 11.28 14.23 -7.30
C ILE A 193 10.13 13.38 -6.77
N PHE A 194 10.42 12.20 -6.22
CA PHE A 194 9.41 11.34 -5.61
C PHE A 194 8.73 12.05 -4.44
N LYS A 195 9.50 12.64 -3.52
CA LYS A 195 8.97 13.42 -2.39
C LYS A 195 8.03 14.52 -2.86
N THR A 196 8.44 15.29 -3.86
CA THR A 196 7.61 16.36 -4.40
C THR A 196 6.31 15.81 -4.97
N LEU A 197 6.39 14.79 -5.83
CA LEU A 197 5.20 14.21 -6.46
C LEU A 197 4.23 13.57 -5.45
N VAL A 198 4.70 12.82 -4.44
CA VAL A 198 3.80 12.21 -3.44
C VAL A 198 3.19 13.21 -2.46
N THR A 199 3.71 14.44 -2.42
CA THR A 199 3.16 15.53 -1.59
C THR A 199 2.24 16.45 -2.38
N THR A 200 2.47 16.64 -3.68
CA THR A 200 1.71 17.59 -4.50
C THR A 200 0.70 16.95 -5.44
N ALA A 201 0.85 15.67 -5.79
CA ALA A 201 -0.04 14.97 -6.73
C ALA A 201 -1.08 14.08 -6.04
N THR A 202 -1.31 14.27 -4.74
CA THR A 202 -2.53 13.79 -4.07
C THR A 202 -3.74 14.59 -4.56
N GLN A 203 -4.92 13.99 -4.47
CA GLN A 203 -6.15 14.68 -4.89
C GLN A 203 -6.66 15.52 -3.72
N VAL A 204 -6.93 16.80 -3.97
CA VAL A 204 -7.57 17.70 -3.00
C VAL A 204 -8.97 18.02 -3.49
N ILE A 205 -9.97 17.62 -2.73
CA ILE A 205 -11.38 17.64 -3.13
C ILE A 205 -12.13 18.60 -2.21
N ALA A 206 -12.77 19.61 -2.80
CA ALA A 206 -13.70 20.47 -2.10
C ALA A 206 -15.04 19.76 -1.91
N ARG A 207 -15.54 19.71 -0.68
CA ARG A 207 -16.83 19.11 -0.33
C ARG A 207 -17.69 20.10 0.43
N ASN A 208 -19.00 20.05 0.20
CA ASN A 208 -19.93 20.94 0.86
C ASN A 208 -21.18 20.22 1.37
N VAL A 209 -21.81 20.82 2.38
CA VAL A 209 -23.18 20.47 2.80
C VAL A 209 -24.12 21.50 2.20
N LEU A 210 -25.08 21.07 1.39
CA LEU A 210 -26.09 21.97 0.83
C LEU A 210 -27.31 22.06 1.74
N ASP A 211 -27.88 23.25 1.81
CA ASP A 211 -29.24 23.46 2.29
C ASP A 211 -30.24 22.88 1.27
N ASN A 212 -31.19 22.07 1.74
CA ASN A 212 -32.09 21.34 0.85
C ASN A 212 -33.04 22.25 0.07
N ASP A 213 -33.48 23.36 0.66
CA ASP A 213 -34.47 24.26 0.07
C ASP A 213 -33.82 25.32 -0.82
N THR A 214 -32.74 25.92 -0.33
CA THR A 214 -32.08 27.05 -1.00
C THR A 214 -30.93 26.64 -1.93
N LYS A 215 -30.46 25.39 -1.83
CA LYS A 215 -29.26 24.85 -2.50
C LYS A 215 -27.98 25.65 -2.23
N LYS A 216 -27.94 26.44 -1.15
CA LYS A 216 -26.74 27.16 -0.69
C LYS A 216 -25.86 26.26 0.17
N SER A 217 -24.55 26.44 0.12
CA SER A 217 -23.61 25.74 0.99
C SER A 217 -23.75 26.22 2.45
N LYS A 218 -23.96 25.29 3.38
CA LYS A 218 -23.92 25.49 4.84
C LYS A 218 -22.52 25.33 5.41
N ASN A 219 -21.75 24.45 4.80
CA ASN A 219 -20.36 24.18 5.16
C ASN A 219 -19.58 23.81 3.90
N LEU A 220 -18.28 24.12 3.89
CA LEU A 220 -17.32 23.82 2.84
C LEU A 220 -16.02 23.41 3.52
N TRP A 221 -15.43 22.30 3.08
CA TRP A 221 -14.13 21.84 3.54
C TRP A 221 -13.35 21.21 2.39
N TYR A 222 -12.04 21.11 2.55
CA TYR A 222 -11.14 20.44 1.63
C TYR A 222 -10.60 19.16 2.26
N GLU A 223 -10.62 18.10 1.47
CA GLU A 223 -10.16 16.78 1.85
C GLU A 223 -9.08 16.30 0.88
N GLU A 224 -7.95 15.88 1.42
CA GLU A 224 -6.89 15.23 0.67
C GLU A 224 -7.13 13.72 0.61
N VAL A 225 -6.90 13.10 -0.54
CA VAL A 225 -6.90 11.65 -0.70
C VAL A 225 -5.70 11.17 -1.51
N VAL A 226 -5.18 10.00 -1.14
CA VAL A 226 -4.20 9.30 -1.98
C VAL A 226 -4.95 8.76 -3.21
N PRO A 227 -4.44 8.97 -4.43
CA PRO A 227 -5.12 8.51 -5.63
C PRO A 227 -5.32 6.98 -5.64
N ALA A 228 -6.35 6.52 -6.33
CA ALA A 228 -6.44 5.12 -6.74
C ALA A 228 -5.18 4.72 -7.53
N ASP A 229 -4.91 3.42 -7.61
CA ASP A 229 -3.73 2.80 -8.21
C ASP A 229 -2.44 2.90 -7.38
N ALA A 230 -2.46 3.54 -6.20
CA ALA A 230 -1.33 3.53 -5.28
C ALA A 230 -1.10 2.15 -4.66
N VAL A 231 0.17 1.78 -4.51
CA VAL A 231 0.58 0.53 -3.85
C VAL A 231 1.33 0.84 -2.58
N PHE A 232 0.89 0.21 -1.49
CA PHE A 232 1.54 0.26 -0.19
C PHE A 232 2.06 -1.13 0.19
N TYR A 233 2.95 -1.19 1.17
CA TYR A 233 3.36 -2.44 1.82
C TYR A 233 3.30 -2.31 3.34
N THR A 234 2.97 -3.40 4.02
CA THR A 234 2.97 -3.51 5.48
C THR A 234 3.55 -4.87 5.89
N ILE A 235 4.20 -4.87 7.06
CA ILE A 235 4.69 -6.07 7.71
C ILE A 235 3.78 -6.42 8.88
N MET A 236 3.50 -7.71 9.00
CA MET A 236 2.83 -8.29 10.17
C MET A 236 3.72 -9.39 10.75
N LYS A 237 3.79 -9.50 12.09
CA LYS A 237 4.61 -10.52 12.77
C LYS A 237 3.87 -11.16 13.94
N PRO A 238 4.18 -12.41 14.29
CA PRO A 238 3.80 -12.97 15.59
C PRO A 238 4.37 -12.10 16.73
N ALA A 239 3.55 -11.72 17.70
CA ALA A 239 3.97 -10.88 18.83
C ALA A 239 4.99 -11.58 19.75
N TYR A 240 4.87 -12.90 19.89
CA TYR A 240 5.76 -13.74 20.68
C TYR A 240 5.78 -15.18 20.11
N ARG A 241 6.69 -16.02 20.62
CA ARG A 241 6.80 -17.43 20.18
C ARG A 241 5.51 -18.19 20.48
N GLY A 242 4.98 -18.93 19.50
CA GLY A 242 3.71 -19.66 19.65
C GLY A 242 2.49 -18.87 19.18
N SER A 243 2.68 -17.66 18.63
CA SER A 243 1.62 -16.88 17.97
C SER A 243 1.54 -17.16 16.45
N ASP A 244 2.36 -18.08 15.94
CA ASP A 244 2.48 -18.40 14.51
C ASP A 244 1.16 -18.91 13.91
N ASP A 245 0.42 -19.77 14.61
CA ASP A 245 -0.89 -20.27 14.14
C ASP A 245 -1.92 -19.15 13.99
N VAL A 246 -1.91 -18.18 14.91
CA VAL A 246 -2.80 -17.01 14.86
C VAL A 246 -2.42 -16.10 13.70
N MET A 247 -1.11 -15.93 13.46
CA MET A 247 -0.60 -15.21 12.31
C MET A 247 -0.99 -15.88 10.98
N LEU A 248 -0.95 -17.22 10.90
CA LEU A 248 -1.38 -17.98 9.72
C LEU A 248 -2.88 -17.80 9.43
N LYS A 249 -3.73 -17.83 10.45
CA LYS A 249 -5.17 -17.53 10.32
C LYS A 249 -5.40 -16.14 9.75
N LEU A 250 -4.69 -15.13 10.27
CA LEU A 250 -4.75 -13.78 9.74
C LEU A 250 -4.35 -13.75 8.26
N CYS A 251 -3.20 -14.32 7.92
CA CYS A 251 -2.68 -14.33 6.55
C CYS A 251 -3.65 -14.98 5.57
N ALA A 252 -4.20 -16.15 5.92
CA ALA A 252 -5.13 -16.90 5.08
C ALA A 252 -6.42 -16.12 4.82
N LYS A 253 -6.91 -15.37 5.80
CA LYS A 253 -8.17 -14.62 5.70
C LYS A 253 -8.04 -13.36 4.85
N ILE A 254 -6.88 -12.69 4.84
CA ILE A 254 -6.69 -11.44 4.10
C ILE A 254 -6.09 -11.62 2.69
N ALA A 255 -5.40 -12.75 2.44
CA ALA A 255 -4.69 -12.98 1.19
C ALA A 255 -5.61 -12.86 -0.03
N GLY A 256 -5.27 -11.94 -0.94
CA GLY A 256 -6.01 -11.75 -2.20
C GLY A 256 -7.38 -11.08 -2.06
N ARG A 257 -7.81 -10.72 -0.85
CA ARG A 257 -9.15 -10.15 -0.59
C ARG A 257 -9.19 -8.66 -0.87
N ILE A 258 -10.39 -8.16 -1.13
CA ILE A 258 -10.69 -6.73 -1.16
C ILE A 258 -11.13 -6.32 0.24
N LEU A 259 -10.51 -5.27 0.77
CA LEU A 259 -10.73 -4.73 2.10
C LEU A 259 -11.06 -3.24 2.02
N GLN A 260 -11.65 -2.71 3.09
CA GLN A 260 -11.82 -1.27 3.30
C GLN A 260 -10.71 -0.78 4.24
N ILE A 261 -10.03 0.31 3.88
CA ILE A 261 -9.02 0.98 4.69
C ILE A 261 -9.29 2.49 4.70
N GLY A 262 -9.22 3.11 5.88
CA GLY A 262 -9.40 4.56 6.02
C GLY A 262 -10.86 4.97 6.19
N GLY A 263 -11.15 6.25 5.96
CA GLY A 263 -12.49 6.83 6.07
C GLY A 263 -13.28 6.81 4.76
N ASN A 264 -14.47 7.41 4.79
CA ASN A 264 -15.30 7.67 3.60
C ASN A 264 -15.76 6.44 2.81
N GLU A 265 -15.98 5.31 3.48
CA GLU A 265 -16.48 4.08 2.88
C GLU A 265 -17.79 4.29 2.11
N THR A 266 -18.74 5.03 2.68
CA THR A 266 -20.08 5.22 2.10
C THR A 266 -20.11 6.04 0.81
N ILE A 267 -19.01 6.73 0.48
CA ILE A 267 -18.82 7.44 -0.79
C ILE A 267 -17.81 6.73 -1.70
N GLY A 268 -17.42 5.50 -1.34
CA GLY A 268 -16.60 4.62 -2.18
C GLY A 268 -15.09 4.76 -1.99
N TYR A 269 -14.61 5.39 -0.91
CA TYR A 269 -13.17 5.49 -0.65
C TYR A 269 -12.63 4.28 0.11
N GLY A 270 -11.33 4.04 -0.07
CA GLY A 270 -10.58 3.10 0.77
C GLY A 270 -10.69 1.63 0.37
N PHE A 271 -11.28 1.29 -0.79
CA PHE A 271 -11.24 -0.09 -1.25
C PHE A 271 -9.85 -0.44 -1.73
N VAL A 272 -9.25 -1.47 -1.14
CA VAL A 272 -7.92 -1.96 -1.50
C VAL A 272 -7.96 -3.45 -1.81
N LYS A 273 -7.15 -3.90 -2.76
CA LYS A 273 -6.89 -5.33 -2.99
C LYS A 273 -5.60 -5.72 -2.28
N MET A 274 -5.65 -6.69 -1.39
CA MET A 274 -4.48 -7.25 -0.71
C MET A 274 -3.73 -8.25 -1.61
N SER A 275 -2.41 -8.32 -1.46
CA SER A 275 -1.60 -9.38 -2.04
C SER A 275 -1.84 -10.72 -1.33
N HIS A 276 -1.27 -11.80 -1.88
CA HIS A 276 -1.00 -12.97 -1.06
C HIS A 276 0.21 -12.70 -0.15
N ASN A 277 0.45 -13.56 0.85
CA ASN A 277 1.64 -13.43 1.68
C ASN A 277 2.91 -13.63 0.85
N ILE A 278 3.76 -12.61 0.81
CA ILE A 278 4.99 -12.60 -0.01
C ILE A 278 6.15 -13.31 0.73
N ALA A 279 6.03 -13.55 2.04
CA ALA A 279 7.08 -14.13 2.86
C ALA A 279 7.28 -15.64 2.71
N GLN A 280 6.44 -16.35 1.94
CA GLN A 280 6.41 -17.82 1.92
C GLN A 280 6.32 -18.47 0.53
N THR A 281 6.51 -17.75 -0.57
CA THR A 281 6.54 -18.38 -1.90
C THR A 281 7.98 -18.68 -2.34
N PRO A 282 8.43 -19.96 -2.28
CA PRO A 282 9.55 -20.40 -3.10
C PRO A 282 9.07 -20.49 -4.56
N ASN A 283 9.17 -19.38 -5.29
CA ASN A 283 8.65 -19.21 -6.66
C ASN A 283 7.12 -19.44 -6.81
N PRO A 284 6.45 -18.70 -7.72
CA PRO A 284 5.13 -19.13 -8.16
C PRO A 284 5.28 -20.46 -8.92
N VAL A 285 4.65 -21.52 -8.40
CA VAL A 285 4.33 -22.69 -9.22
C VAL A 285 3.52 -22.16 -10.41
N GLY A 286 3.94 -22.51 -11.63
CA GLY A 286 3.27 -22.10 -12.86
C GLY A 286 1.78 -22.46 -12.86
N PRO A 287 1.01 -21.93 -13.84
CA PRO A 287 -0.45 -22.01 -13.82
C PRO A 287 -0.91 -23.45 -13.59
N GLU A 288 -1.78 -23.63 -12.59
CA GLU A 288 -2.46 -24.89 -12.35
C GLU A 288 -3.13 -25.32 -13.66
N LYS A 289 -2.73 -26.49 -14.17
CA LYS A 289 -3.44 -27.13 -15.26
C LYS A 289 -4.87 -27.38 -14.77
N ILE A 290 -5.81 -26.63 -15.36
CA ILE A 290 -7.23 -26.93 -15.32
C ILE A 290 -7.37 -28.40 -15.71
N LYS A 291 -7.84 -29.24 -14.78
CA LYS A 291 -8.23 -30.60 -15.11
C LYS A 291 -9.40 -30.49 -16.08
N SER A 292 -9.17 -30.91 -17.32
CA SER A 292 -10.25 -31.26 -18.24
C SER A 292 -11.07 -32.36 -17.58
N PHE A 293 -12.36 -32.10 -17.41
CA PHE A 293 -13.33 -33.16 -17.15
C PHE A 293 -13.55 -33.89 -18.48
N ASP A 294 -13.16 -35.16 -18.53
CA ASP A 294 -13.75 -36.14 -19.44
C ASP A 294 -15.16 -36.51 -18.95
#